data_AF-A0A932WN48-F1
#
_entry.id   AF-A0A932WN48-F1
#
_cell.length_a   1.000
_cell.length_b   1.000
_cell.length_c   1.000
_cell.angle_alpha   90.00
_cell.angle_beta   90.00
_cell.angle_gamma   90.00
#
_symmetry.space_group_name_H-M   'P 1'
#
loop_
_entity.id
_entity.type
_entity.pdbx_description
1 polymer ?
#
loop_
_entity_poly.entity_id
_entity_poly.type
_entity_poly.pdbx_seq_one_letter_code
_entity_poly.pdbx_strand_id
1 'polypeptide(L)'
;MNKFMTGAVVVACAGAILFVAGWLRQTGIDNEPELSDEITYICRETGQTIRGSRENPPAPGTIPGCQTLVQALYCPKCDKWHPMPPPEALERMPAGPRCRVHNEGLLEEIPAGAVAAARQ
;
A
#
# COMPACT_ATOMS: atom_id res chain seq x y z
N MET A 1 -6.28 40.71 50.78
CA MET A 1 -5.28 40.42 49.73
C MET A 1 -5.54 39.05 49.09
N ASN A 2 -5.89 39.09 47.80
CA ASN A 2 -5.48 38.20 46.70
C ASN A 2 -5.86 36.70 46.75
N LYS A 3 -7.17 36.40 46.66
CA LYS A 3 -7.68 35.07 46.23
C LYS A 3 -7.97 34.99 44.71
N PHE A 4 -7.93 36.12 44.01
CA PHE A 4 -8.26 36.22 42.58
C PHE A 4 -7.07 36.02 41.63
N MET A 5 -5.82 36.05 42.11
CA MET A 5 -4.63 35.84 41.25
C MET A 5 -4.33 34.37 40.96
N THR A 6 -4.84 33.43 41.74
CA THR A 6 -4.51 32.01 41.61
C THR A 6 -5.29 31.31 40.49
N GLY A 7 -6.51 31.79 40.17
CA GLY A 7 -7.36 31.17 39.15
C GLY A 7 -6.86 31.38 37.72
N ALA A 8 -6.29 32.54 37.41
CA ALA A 8 -5.84 32.89 36.05
C ALA A 8 -4.61 32.08 35.60
N VAL A 9 -3.71 31.73 36.51
CA VAL A 9 -2.48 30.99 36.20
C VAL A 9 -2.79 29.52 35.83
N VAL A 10 -3.74 28.88 36.50
CA VAL A 10 -4.09 27.47 36.25
C VAL A 10 -4.78 27.28 34.89
N VAL A 11 -5.65 28.21 34.49
CA VAL A 11 -6.34 28.16 33.19
C VAL A 11 -5.38 28.36 32.03
N ALA A 12 -4.39 29.26 32.17
CA ALA A 12 -3.37 29.50 31.15
C ALA A 12 -2.46 28.26 30.94
N CYS A 13 -2.06 27.58 32.01
CA CYS A 13 -1.25 26.36 31.91
C CYS A 13 -2.01 25.19 31.27
N ALA A 14 -3.29 25.00 31.61
CA ALA A 14 -4.10 23.94 31.01
C ALA A 14 -4.33 24.17 29.50
N GLY A 15 -4.55 25.42 29.08
CA GLY A 15 -4.67 25.78 27.67
C GLY A 15 -3.38 25.54 26.87
N ALA A 16 -2.21 25.88 27.43
CA ALA A 16 -0.93 25.66 26.79
C ALA A 16 -0.60 24.16 26.62
N ILE A 17 -0.92 23.32 27.62
CA ILE A 17 -0.70 21.87 27.54
C ILE A 17 -1.58 21.24 26.45
N LEU A 18 -2.85 21.65 26.35
CA LEU A 18 -3.76 21.14 25.31
C LEU A 18 -3.35 21.62 23.91
N PHE A 19 -2.83 22.84 23.78
CA PHE A 19 -2.34 23.37 22.51
C PHE A 19 -1.06 22.66 22.04
N VAL A 20 -0.11 22.39 22.95
CA VAL A 20 1.12 21.62 22.64
C VAL A 20 0.79 20.16 22.33
N ALA A 21 -0.13 19.53 23.09
CA ALA A 21 -0.57 18.16 22.81
C ALA A 21 -1.33 18.04 21.49
N GLY A 22 -2.10 19.07 21.09
CA GLY A 22 -2.74 19.15 19.79
C GLY A 22 -1.73 19.28 18.65
N TRP A 23 -0.73 20.16 18.80
CA TRP A 23 0.34 20.35 17.81
C TRP A 23 1.23 19.12 17.64
N LEU A 24 1.60 18.43 18.73
CA LEU A 24 2.38 17.17 18.65
C LEU A 24 1.60 16.03 17.99
N ARG A 25 0.27 16.08 17.99
CA ARG A 25 -0.57 15.07 17.34
C ARG A 25 -0.72 15.29 15.84
N GLN A 26 -0.35 16.47 15.34
CA GLN A 26 -0.59 16.89 13.96
C GLN A 26 0.61 16.67 13.02
N THR A 27 1.80 16.37 13.53
CA THR A 27 3.00 16.07 12.71
C THR A 27 3.07 14.62 12.21
N GLY A 28 1.95 13.90 12.17
CA GLY A 28 1.85 12.50 11.72
C GLY A 28 1.11 12.31 10.38
N ILE A 29 0.95 13.37 9.60
CA ILE A 29 0.20 13.48 8.35
C ILE A 29 1.17 14.18 7.37
N ASP A 30 1.65 13.67 6.25
CA ASP A 30 1.32 12.54 5.38
C ASP A 30 2.66 11.96 4.86
N ASN A 31 2.89 10.65 5.00
CA ASN A 31 3.66 9.95 3.98
C ASN A 31 2.64 9.12 3.24
N GLU A 32 1.94 9.75 2.29
CA GLU A 32 1.22 8.99 1.28
C GLU A 32 2.28 8.13 0.59
N PRO A 33 2.19 6.79 0.66
CA PRO A 33 3.22 5.94 0.09
C PRO A 33 3.28 6.25 -1.40
N GLU A 34 4.39 6.84 -1.86
CA GLU A 34 4.63 7.03 -3.29
C GLU A 34 4.50 5.66 -3.95
N LEU A 35 3.47 5.53 -4.78
CA LEU A 35 3.21 4.36 -5.58
C LEU A 35 4.43 4.16 -6.50
N SER A 36 5.17 3.06 -6.36
CA SER A 36 6.37 2.80 -7.16
C SER A 36 6.10 2.96 -8.66
N ASP A 37 6.94 3.73 -9.34
CA ASP A 37 6.88 3.89 -10.80
C ASP A 37 7.12 2.57 -11.53
N GLU A 38 7.82 1.61 -10.90
CA GLU A 38 8.06 0.28 -11.45
C GLU A 38 7.13 -0.75 -10.78
N ILE A 39 6.34 -1.44 -11.60
CA ILE A 39 5.45 -2.52 -11.16
C ILE A 39 5.74 -3.82 -11.92
N THR A 40 5.25 -4.93 -11.35
CA THR A 40 5.35 -6.23 -11.99
C THR A 40 4.11 -6.48 -12.86
N TYR A 41 4.32 -6.94 -14.07
CA TYR A 41 3.32 -7.42 -14.99
C TYR A 41 3.41 -8.93 -15.12
N ILE A 42 2.29 -9.59 -15.37
CA ILE A 42 2.20 -11.04 -15.60
C ILE A 42 1.43 -11.32 -16.88
N CYS A 43 1.96 -12.27 -17.64
CA CYS A 43 1.28 -12.82 -18.80
C CYS A 43 0.19 -13.79 -18.37
N ARG A 44 -1.05 -13.60 -18.83
CA ARG A 44 -2.15 -14.50 -18.44
C ARG A 44 -2.03 -15.90 -19.04
N GLU A 45 -1.44 -16.01 -20.23
CA GLU A 45 -1.33 -17.28 -20.94
C GLU A 45 -0.15 -18.12 -20.44
N THR A 46 1.00 -17.49 -20.18
CA THR A 46 2.24 -18.21 -19.82
C THR A 46 2.57 -18.15 -18.33
N GLY A 47 1.97 -17.23 -17.57
CA GLY A 47 2.30 -16.98 -16.17
C GLY A 47 3.66 -16.31 -15.95
N GLN A 48 4.37 -15.94 -17.03
CA GLN A 48 5.66 -15.27 -16.92
C GLN A 48 5.49 -13.83 -16.45
N THR A 49 6.40 -13.37 -15.60
CA THR A 49 6.39 -12.01 -15.06
C THR A 49 7.50 -11.15 -15.64
N ILE A 50 7.22 -9.87 -15.87
CA ILE A 50 8.18 -8.86 -16.30
C ILE A 50 7.98 -7.59 -15.48
N ARG A 51 9.04 -6.85 -15.15
CA ARG A 51 8.92 -5.53 -14.54
C ARG A 51 8.90 -4.44 -15.60
N GLY A 52 8.14 -3.38 -15.33
CA GLY A 52 8.05 -2.24 -16.23
C GLY A 52 7.48 -1.01 -15.54
N SER A 53 7.54 0.12 -16.24
CA SER A 53 6.96 1.36 -15.75
C SER A 53 5.43 1.26 -15.71
N ARG A 54 4.81 1.74 -14.63
CA ARG A 54 3.35 1.86 -14.52
C ARG A 54 2.78 2.79 -15.61
N GLU A 55 3.46 3.90 -15.88
CA GLU A 55 3.04 4.88 -16.89
C GLU A 55 3.26 4.39 -18.32
N ASN A 56 4.35 3.65 -18.54
CA ASN A 56 4.69 3.08 -19.84
C ASN A 56 4.80 1.56 -19.75
N PRO A 57 3.65 0.85 -19.77
CA PRO A 57 3.63 -0.60 -19.63
C PRO A 57 4.40 -1.27 -20.79
N PRO A 58 5.02 -2.44 -20.55
CA PRO A 58 5.66 -3.21 -21.61
C PRO A 58 4.67 -3.51 -22.74
N ALA A 59 5.14 -3.42 -23.98
CA ALA A 59 4.30 -3.71 -25.13
C ALA A 59 3.78 -5.16 -25.09
N PRO A 60 2.52 -5.41 -25.52
CA PRO A 60 2.03 -6.75 -25.75
C PRO A 60 2.99 -7.52 -26.67
N GLY A 61 3.27 -8.79 -26.35
CA GLY A 61 4.24 -9.59 -27.11
C GLY A 61 5.71 -9.45 -26.70
N THR A 62 6.05 -8.62 -25.69
CA THR A 62 7.41 -8.61 -25.09
C THR A 62 7.82 -9.99 -24.58
N ILE A 63 6.86 -10.72 -24.02
CA ILE A 63 7.02 -12.13 -23.66
C ILE A 63 6.55 -12.98 -24.85
N PRO A 64 7.38 -13.88 -25.40
CA PRO A 64 6.99 -14.75 -26.50
C PRO A 64 5.76 -15.59 -26.13
N GLY A 65 4.74 -15.55 -26.99
CA GLY A 65 3.47 -16.26 -26.75
C GLY A 65 2.53 -15.55 -25.76
N CYS A 66 2.86 -14.34 -25.32
CA CYS A 66 1.99 -13.53 -24.48
C CYS A 66 1.10 -12.60 -25.30
N GLN A 67 -0.20 -12.75 -25.16
CA GLN A 67 -1.19 -11.86 -25.78
C GLN A 67 -1.71 -10.84 -24.78
N THR A 68 -1.91 -11.27 -23.54
CA THR A 68 -2.53 -10.46 -22.50
C THR A 68 -1.57 -10.24 -21.35
N LEU A 69 -0.93 -9.08 -21.35
CA LEU A 69 -0.10 -8.62 -20.24
C LEU A 69 -0.94 -7.75 -19.30
N VAL A 70 -0.98 -8.11 -18.01
CA VAL A 70 -1.72 -7.37 -16.98
C VAL A 70 -0.83 -7.12 -15.77
N GLN A 71 -1.19 -6.15 -14.92
CA GLN A 71 -0.50 -5.97 -13.64
C GLN A 71 -0.56 -7.26 -12.82
N ALA A 72 0.56 -7.58 -12.16
CA ALA A 72 0.68 -8.70 -11.25
C ALA A 72 0.52 -8.23 -9.81
N LEU A 73 -0.17 -9.02 -9.01
CA LEU A 73 -0.33 -8.80 -7.58
C LEU A 73 0.23 -10.01 -6.81
N TYR A 74 1.10 -9.76 -5.85
CA TYR A 74 1.79 -10.76 -5.05
C TYR A 74 0.95 -11.19 -3.86
N CYS A 75 0.88 -12.50 -3.61
CA CYS A 75 0.33 -13.04 -2.38
C CYS A 75 1.46 -13.46 -1.43
N PRO A 76 1.60 -12.84 -0.24
CA PRO A 76 2.68 -13.14 0.70
C PRO A 76 2.56 -14.53 1.36
N LYS A 77 1.37 -15.12 1.35
CA LYS A 77 1.14 -16.48 1.88
C LYS A 77 1.41 -17.57 0.84
N CYS A 78 1.11 -17.30 -0.43
CA CYS A 78 1.39 -18.23 -1.52
C CYS A 78 2.83 -18.14 -2.03
N ASP A 79 3.52 -17.02 -1.77
CA ASP A 79 4.80 -16.65 -2.38
C ASP A 79 4.74 -16.66 -3.91
N LYS A 80 3.64 -16.11 -4.46
CA LYS A 80 3.34 -16.15 -5.90
C LYS A 80 2.65 -14.89 -6.40
N TRP A 81 2.90 -14.58 -7.66
CA TRP A 81 2.23 -13.54 -8.42
C TRP A 81 0.91 -14.06 -9.00
N HIS A 82 -0.11 -13.20 -8.96
CA HIS A 82 -1.43 -13.43 -9.51
C HIS A 82 -1.79 -12.31 -10.48
N PRO A 83 -2.54 -12.60 -11.56
CA PRO A 83 -3.02 -11.56 -12.46
C PRO A 83 -4.02 -10.65 -11.75
N MET A 84 -3.90 -9.35 -11.97
CA MET A 84 -4.88 -8.38 -11.52
C MET A 84 -6.25 -8.70 -12.14
N PRO A 85 -7.33 -8.71 -11.34
CA PRO A 85 -8.67 -8.86 -11.87
C PRO A 85 -9.01 -7.72 -12.85
N PRO A 86 -9.89 -7.97 -13.84
CA PRO A 86 -10.39 -6.92 -14.71
C PRO A 86 -11.19 -5.88 -13.92
N PRO A 87 -11.30 -4.63 -14.43
CA PRO A 87 -11.93 -3.53 -13.69
C PRO A 87 -13.36 -3.83 -13.25
N GLU A 88 -14.16 -4.52 -14.07
CA GLU A 88 -15.54 -4.89 -13.74
C GLU A 88 -15.63 -5.89 -12.59
N ALA A 89 -14.55 -6.64 -12.33
CA ALA A 89 -14.43 -7.51 -11.18
C ALA A 89 -13.94 -6.75 -9.95
N LEU A 90 -13.06 -5.76 -10.12
CA LEU A 90 -12.58 -4.89 -9.03
C LEU A 90 -13.73 -4.11 -8.39
N GLU A 91 -14.67 -3.59 -9.19
CA GLU A 91 -15.86 -2.88 -8.69
C GLU A 91 -16.73 -3.73 -7.75
N ARG A 92 -16.68 -5.07 -7.90
CA ARG A 92 -17.42 -6.02 -7.05
C ARG A 92 -16.62 -6.45 -5.82
N MET A 93 -15.40 -5.97 -5.67
CA MET A 93 -14.47 -6.31 -4.59
C MET A 93 -14.20 -5.06 -3.74
N PRO A 94 -15.11 -4.68 -2.83
CA PRO A 94 -14.96 -3.45 -2.03
C PRO A 94 -13.73 -3.46 -1.11
N ALA A 95 -13.23 -4.64 -0.76
CA ALA A 95 -12.00 -4.81 0.02
C ALA A 95 -10.75 -5.02 -0.86
N GLY A 96 -10.86 -4.79 -2.17
CA GLY A 96 -9.81 -5.02 -3.15
C GLY A 96 -9.56 -6.50 -3.49
N PRO A 97 -8.56 -6.78 -4.36
CA PRO A 97 -8.18 -8.13 -4.75
C PRO A 97 -7.66 -8.95 -3.56
N ARG A 98 -8.22 -10.16 -3.38
CA ARG A 98 -7.80 -11.09 -2.34
C ARG A 98 -7.39 -12.43 -2.93
N CYS A 99 -6.42 -13.07 -2.30
CA CYS A 99 -6.02 -14.43 -2.62
C CYS A 99 -7.17 -15.40 -2.37
N ARG A 100 -7.51 -16.25 -3.36
CA ARG A 100 -8.61 -17.22 -3.24
C ARG A 100 -8.39 -18.31 -2.19
N VAL A 101 -7.13 -18.59 -1.85
CA VAL A 101 -6.77 -19.67 -0.92
C VAL A 101 -6.71 -19.16 0.52
N HIS A 102 -6.02 -18.04 0.75
CA HIS A 102 -5.75 -17.52 2.09
C HIS A 102 -6.65 -16.35 2.48
N ASN A 103 -7.46 -15.84 1.56
CA ASN A 103 -8.27 -14.64 1.72
C ASN A 103 -7.45 -13.42 2.19
N GLU A 104 -6.16 -13.37 1.83
CA GLU A 104 -5.23 -12.29 2.14
C GLU A 104 -5.27 -11.23 1.04
N GLY A 105 -5.07 -9.95 1.38
CA GLY A 105 -4.93 -8.89 0.39
C GLY A 105 -3.75 -9.16 -0.54
N LEU A 106 -3.95 -9.01 -1.86
CA LEU A 106 -2.85 -9.08 -2.80
C LEU A 106 -2.12 -7.74 -2.84
N LEU A 107 -0.79 -7.79 -2.94
CA LEU A 107 0.09 -6.62 -2.86
C LEU A 107 0.67 -6.31 -4.23
N GLU A 108 0.89 -5.04 -4.57
CA GLU A 108 1.54 -4.67 -5.83
C GLU A 108 3.04 -5.02 -5.84
N GLU A 109 3.64 -5.07 -4.65
CA GLU A 109 5.06 -5.34 -4.44
C GLU A 109 5.28 -6.49 -3.46
N ILE A 110 6.47 -7.09 -3.53
CA ILE A 110 6.91 -8.06 -2.54
C ILE A 110 7.33 -7.26 -1.30
N PRO A 111 6.72 -7.50 -0.12
CA PRO A 111 7.10 -6.77 1.08
C PRO A 111 8.56 -7.09 1.42
N ALA A 112 9.33 -6.08 1.84
CA ALA A 112 10.77 -6.20 2.10
C ALA A 112 11.14 -7.36 3.06
N GLY A 113 10.22 -7.78 3.93
CA GLY A 113 10.39 -8.93 4.82
C GLY A 113 10.12 -10.32 4.22
N ALA A 114 9.43 -10.44 3.08
CA ALA A 114 9.13 -11.74 2.48
C ALA A 114 10.35 -12.38 1.80
N VAL A 115 11.22 -11.58 1.19
CA VAL A 115 12.44 -12.07 0.52
C VAL A 115 13.48 -12.57 1.53
N ALA A 116 13.49 -12.02 2.74
CA ALA A 116 14.42 -12.39 3.81
C ALA A 116 14.16 -13.80 4.38
N ALA A 117 12.95 -14.34 4.25
CA ALA A 117 12.59 -15.68 4.73
C ALA A 117 13.01 -16.80 3.76
N ALA A 118 13.28 -16.50 2.49
CA ALA A 118 13.65 -17.49 1.47
C ALA A 118 15.17 -17.76 1.37
N ARG A 119 15.99 -17.11 2.21
CA ARG A 119 17.47 -17.23 2.23
C ARG A 119 18.04 -17.81 3.54
N GLN A 120 17.23 -18.40 4.41
CA GLN A 120 17.69 -19.08 5.62
C GLN A 120 17.61 -20.60 5.45
#